data_AF-A0A7M2QU14-F1
#
_entry.id   AF-A0A7M2QU14-F1
#
_cell.length_a   1.000
_cell.length_b   1.000
_cell.length_c   1.000
_cell.angle_alpha   90.00
_cell.angle_beta   90.00
_cell.angle_gamma   90.00
#
_symmetry.space_group_name_H-M   'P 1'
#
loop_
_entity.id
_entity.type
_entity.pdbx_description
1 polymer ?
#
loop_
_entity_poly.entity_id
_entity_poly.type
_entity_poly.pdbx_seq_one_letter_code
_entity_poly.pdbx_strand_id
1 'polypeptide(L)' 'MKDFNTAVFFIVLSISLFIFSIVAPIQSSVVRVILILLCIQYIYRSLRMFSATEQKKRNVLN' A
#
# COMPACT_ATOMS: atom_id res chain seq x y z
N MET A 1 5.60 -3.13 17.24
CA MET A 1 6.11 -1.83 16.75
C MET A 1 6.64 -1.90 15.31
N LYS A 2 7.31 -2.98 14.89
CA LYS A 2 7.85 -3.13 13.52
C LYS A 2 6.77 -3.22 12.42
N ASP A 3 5.62 -3.79 12.73
CA ASP A 3 4.51 -3.98 11.78
C ASP A 3 3.80 -2.66 11.43
N PHE A 4 3.71 -1.73 12.38
CA PHE A 4 3.09 -0.43 12.18
C PHE A 4 3.93 0.46 11.25
N ASN A 5 5.25 0.54 11.48
CA ASN A 5 6.15 1.25 10.56
C ASN A 5 6.12 0.67 9.15
N THR A 6 5.97 -0.64 9.02
CA THR A 6 5.89 -1.30 7.72
C THR A 6 4.60 -0.93 6.99
N ALA A 7 3.46 -0.86 7.70
CA ALA A 7 2.19 -0.41 7.14
C ALA A 7 2.24 1.06 6.70
N VAL A 8 2.80 1.94 7.55
CA VAL A 8 2.97 3.38 7.23
C VAL A 8 3.89 3.55 6.02
N PHE A 9 4.98 2.79 5.95
CA PHE A 9 5.87 2.80 4.79
C PHE A 9 5.15 2.43 3.50
N PHE A 10 4.31 1.38 3.51
CA PHE A 10 3.53 1.01 2.32
C PHE A 10 2.48 2.06 1.93
N ILE A 11 1.87 2.75 2.89
CA ILE A 11 0.93 3.85 2.61
C ILE A 11 1.65 5.01 1.91
N VAL A 12 2.79 5.44 2.47
CA VAL A 12 3.60 6.53 1.88
C VAL A 12 4.11 6.15 0.49
N LEU A 13 4.54 4.90 0.30
CA LEU A 13 4.97 4.38 -0.99
C LEU A 13 3.83 4.38 -2.02
N SER A 14 2.63 3.94 -1.64
CA SER A 14 1.44 3.96 -2.52
C SER A 14 1.06 5.38 -2.95
N ILE A 15 1.08 6.34 -2.01
CA ILE A 15 0.78 7.75 -2.33
C ILE A 15 1.83 8.31 -3.29
N SER A 16 3.12 7.99 -3.06
CA SER A 16 4.21 8.44 -3.92
C SER A 16 4.10 7.87 -5.34
N LEU A 17 3.77 6.58 -5.48
CA LEU A 17 3.53 5.92 -6.77
C LEU A 17 2.31 6.50 -7.50
N PHE A 18 1.25 6.83 -6.77
CA PHE A 18 0.05 7.44 -7.33
C PHE A 18 0.33 8.85 -7.88
N ILE A 19 1.05 9.68 -7.10
CA ILE A 19 1.49 11.01 -7.55
C ILE A 19 2.40 10.89 -8.77
N PHE A 20 3.36 9.96 -8.77
CA PHE A 20 4.23 9.71 -9.93
C PHE A 20 3.43 9.29 -11.17
N SER A 21 2.40 8.46 -11.02
CA SER A 21 1.56 8.05 -12.14
C SER A 21 0.75 9.21 -12.76
N ILE A 22 0.45 10.26 -12.00
CA ILE A 22 -0.33 11.42 -12.45
C ILE A 22 0.59 12.52 -13.00
N VAL A 23 1.67 12.83 -12.27
CA VAL A 23 2.55 13.98 -12.56
C VAL A 23 3.60 13.64 -13.61
N ALA A 24 4.09 12.39 -13.67
CA ALA A 24 5.06 12.03 -14.68
C ALA A 24 4.37 11.95 -16.06
N PRO A 25 4.95 12.58 -17.10
CA PRO A 25 4.43 12.51 -18.47
C PRO A 25 4.77 11.16 -19.09
N ILE A 26 4.27 10.09 -18.48
CA ILE A 26 4.46 8.72 -18.94
C ILE A 26 3.59 8.56 -20.19
N GLN A 27 4.22 8.60 -21.36
CA GLN A 27 3.52 8.45 -22.65
C GLN A 27 3.11 6.99 -22.92
N SER A 28 3.77 6.03 -22.29
CA SER A 28 3.46 4.61 -22.46
C SER A 28 2.27 4.19 -21.59
N SER A 29 1.14 3.89 -22.23
CA SER A 29 -0.07 3.38 -21.57
C SER A 29 0.19 2.11 -20.76
N VAL A 30 1.13 1.26 -21.20
CA VAL A 30 1.50 0.02 -20.51
C VAL A 30 2.09 0.31 -19.13
N VAL A 31 2.97 1.31 -19.04
CA VAL A 31 3.62 1.68 -17.77
C VAL A 31 2.62 2.25 -16.78
N ARG A 32 1.62 3.02 -17.25
CA ARG A 32 0.51 3.50 -16.40
C ARG A 32 -0.32 2.36 -15.81
N VAL A 33 -0.67 1.36 -16.62
CA VAL A 33 -1.44 0.20 -16.13
C VAL A 33 -0.65 -0.59 -15.08
N ILE A 34 0.65 -0.80 -15.31
CA ILE A 34 1.52 -1.49 -14.34
C ILE A 34 1.60 -0.71 -13.02
N LEU A 35 1.74 0.62 -13.06
CA LEU A 35 1.75 1.47 -11.87
C LEU A 35 0.44 1.39 -11.08
N ILE A 36 -0.71 1.38 -11.76
CA ILE A 36 -2.02 1.25 -11.12
C ILE A 36 -2.14 -0.13 -10.45
N LEU A 37 -1.74 -1.20 -11.14
CA LEU A 37 -1.76 -2.56 -10.57
C LEU A 37 -0.86 -2.69 -9.33
N LEU A 38 0.34 -2.10 -9.37
CA LEU A 38 1.23 -2.03 -8.20
C LEU A 38 0.58 -1.26 -7.04
N CYS A 39 -0.06 -0.13 -7.33
CA CYS A 39 -0.75 0.67 -6.31
C CYS A 39 -1.87 -0.13 -5.62
N ILE A 40 -2.70 -0.85 -6.39
CA ILE A 40 -3.76 -1.73 -5.85
C ILE A 40 -3.14 -2.84 -4.99
N GLN A 41 -2.05 -3.45 -5.46
CA GLN A 41 -1.40 -4.53 -4.71
C GLN A 41 -0.84 -4.06 -3.36
N TYR A 42 -0.22 -2.87 -3.32
CA TYR A 42 0.29 -2.28 -2.08
C TYR A 42 -0.84 -1.92 -1.11
N ILE A 43 -1.95 -1.36 -1.60
CA ILE A 43 -3.13 -1.07 -0.79
C ILE A 43 -3.69 -2.35 -0.18
N TYR A 44 -3.85 -3.41 -0.99
CA TYR A 44 -4.35 -4.70 -0.51
C TYR A 44 -3.44 -5.30 0.57
N ARG A 45 -2.12 -5.21 0.37
CA ARG A 45 -1.13 -5.70 1.34
C ARG A 45 -1.15 -4.91 2.65
N SER A 46 -1.31 -3.59 2.56
CA SER A 46 -1.47 -2.71 3.73
C SER A 46 -2.72 -3.05 4.53
N LEU A 47 -3.88 -3.20 3.86
CA LEU A 47 -5.13 -3.60 4.49
C LEU A 47 -5.04 -4.97 5.17
N ARG A 48 -4.39 -5.94 4.52
CA ARG A 48 -4.17 -7.27 5.10
C ARG A 48 -3.30 -7.23 6.36
N MET A 49 -2.23 -6.43 6.35
CA MET A 49 -1.40 -6.22 7.55
C MET A 49 -2.19 -5.54 8.67
N PHE A 50 -3.03 -4.57 8.35
CA PHE A 50 -3.87 -3.90 9.33
C PHE A 50 -4.89 -4.86 9.96
N SER A 51 -5.57 -5.65 9.14
CA SER A 51 -6.52 -6.68 9.59
C SER A 51 -5.85 -7.76 10.47
N ALA A 52 -4.66 -8.24 10.09
CA ALA A 52 -3.91 -9.20 10.90
C ALA A 52 -3.47 -8.60 12.24
N THR A 53 -3.15 -7.30 12.28
CA THR A 53 -2.77 -6.59 13.50
C THR A 53 -3.97 -6.39 14.44
N GLU A 54 -5.14 -6.03 13.90
CA GLU A 54 -6.41 -5.92 14.64
C GLU A 54 -6.84 -7.27 15.23
N GLN A 55 -6.70 -8.35 14.46
CA GLN A 55 -7.02 -9.71 14.92
C GLN A 55 -6.08 -10.17 16.03
N LYS A 56 -4.79 -9.82 15.96
CA LYS A 56 -3.83 -10.07 17.03
C LYS A 56 -4.12 -9.25 18.29
N LYS A 57 -4.57 -8.00 18.15
CA LYS A 57 -5.02 -7.17 19.28
C LYS A 57 -6.24 -7.76 19.99
N ARG A 58 -7.25 -8.22 19.24
CA ARG A 58 -8.44 -8.89 19.81
C ARG A 58 -8.10 -10.17 20.55
N ASN A 59 -7.13 -10.96 20.06
CA ASN A 59 -6.75 -12.22 20.68
C ASN A 59 -5.88 -12.07 21.94
N VAL A 60 -5.38 -10.86 22.23
CA VAL A 60 -4.65 -10.56 23.48
C VAL A 60 -5.58 -10.00 24.56
N LEU A 61 -6.79 -9.58 24.18
CA LEU A 61 -7.83 -9.02 25.06
C LEU A 61 -8.88 -10.06 25.53
N ASN A 62 -8.83 -11.29 25.01
CA ASN A 62 -9.54 -12.47 25.51
C ASN A 62 -8.58 -13.36 26.30
#